data_AF-A0A520UHZ1-F1
#
_entry.id   AF-A0A520UHZ1-F1
#
_cell.length_a   1.000
_cell.length_b   1.000
_cell.length_c   1.000
_cell.angle_alpha   90.00
_cell.angle_beta   90.00
_cell.angle_gamma   90.00
#
_symmetry.space_group_name_H-M   'P 1'
#
loop_
_entity.id
_entity.type
_entity.pdbx_description
1 polymer ?
#
loop_
_entity_poly.entity_id
_entity_poly.type
_entity_poly.pdbx_seq_one_letter_code
_entity_poly.pdbx_strand_id
1 'polypeptide(L)'
;IDNTTKRYSSIMSILNIEMKINAKVKRTEHFGTLEWDGFDTRHLTLNDISETAKIKVGDSIITGGMSLIFPEGINIGIVSKIINQNETHSNTKGSAFTINIRDDSIVDLDIRENYLNIEVKLHNDMSNLNNVYIIESFNKKEFQKLKK
;
A
#
# COMPACT_ATOMS: atom_id res chain seq x y z
N ILE A 1 -10.90 13.25 7.79
CA ILE A 1 -10.83 14.47 8.63
C ILE A 1 -10.84 14.00 10.05
N ASP A 2 -9.83 14.38 10.82
CA ASP A 2 -9.69 13.94 12.21
C ASP A 2 -10.52 14.83 13.15
N ASN A 3 -10.40 16.16 12.97
CA ASN A 3 -11.23 17.13 13.67
C ASN A 3 -11.56 18.32 12.75
N THR A 4 -12.72 18.95 12.93
CA THR A 4 -13.11 20.15 12.18
C THR A 4 -13.78 21.17 13.09
N THR A 5 -13.43 22.43 12.88
CA THR A 5 -14.04 23.61 13.50
C THR A 5 -14.57 24.53 12.40
N LYS A 6 -15.24 25.63 12.78
CA LYS A 6 -15.78 26.59 11.81
C LYS A 6 -14.74 27.19 10.85
N ARG A 7 -13.45 27.19 11.21
CA ARG A 7 -12.37 27.83 10.42
C ARG A 7 -11.18 26.93 10.11
N TYR A 8 -11.09 25.76 10.74
CA TYR A 8 -9.91 24.89 10.63
C TYR A 8 -10.34 23.43 10.60
N SER A 9 -9.57 22.62 9.90
CA SER A 9 -9.71 21.17 9.90
C SER A 9 -8.33 20.52 10.05
N SER A 10 -8.27 19.45 10.85
CA SER A 10 -7.10 18.57 10.94
C SER A 10 -7.29 17.40 9.99
N ILE A 11 -6.27 17.14 9.17
CA ILE A 11 -6.24 16.05 8.20
C ILE A 11 -5.02 15.17 8.45
N MET A 12 -5.18 13.88 8.19
CA MET A 12 -4.07 12.94 8.23
C MET A 12 -3.42 12.91 6.84
N SER A 13 -2.10 13.12 6.80
CA SER A 13 -1.31 13.02 5.55
C SER A 13 -1.16 11.57 5.10
N ILE A 14 -1.04 11.36 3.79
CA ILE A 14 -0.63 10.05 3.23
C ILE A 14 0.76 9.61 3.71
N LEU A 15 1.59 10.58 4.15
CA LEU A 15 2.86 10.36 4.83
C LEU A 15 2.66 10.19 6.34
N ASN A 16 1.70 9.36 6.73
CA ASN A 16 1.54 8.95 8.12
C ASN A 16 1.81 7.44 8.17
N ILE A 17 2.73 7.02 9.04
CA ILE A 17 3.15 5.61 9.17
C ILE A 17 2.01 4.68 9.61
N GLU A 18 0.98 5.22 10.29
CA GLU A 18 -0.22 4.48 10.69
C GLU A 18 -1.27 4.43 9.56
N MET A 19 -1.06 5.17 8.46
CA MET A 19 -2.01 5.21 7.36
C MET A 19 -1.83 4.00 6.44
N LYS A 20 -2.89 3.19 6.36
CA LYS A 20 -3.01 2.10 5.39
C LYS A 20 -4.11 2.42 4.39
N ILE A 21 -3.74 2.53 3.11
CA ILE A 21 -4.70 2.80 2.04
C ILE A 21 -4.88 1.54 1.20
N ASN A 22 -6.14 1.13 1.01
CA ASN A 22 -6.45 0.15 -0.01
C ASN A 22 -6.23 0.77 -1.39
N ALA A 23 -5.20 0.30 -2.09
CA ALA A 23 -4.82 0.77 -3.40
C ALA A 23 -4.93 -0.36 -4.43
N LYS A 24 -5.04 0.03 -5.70
CA LYS A 24 -5.15 -0.87 -6.85
C LYS A 24 -4.24 -0.41 -7.96
N VAL A 25 -3.60 -1.36 -8.63
CA VAL A 25 -2.88 -1.11 -9.88
C VAL A 25 -3.92 -0.99 -11.00
N LYS A 26 -4.12 0.20 -11.54
CA LYS A 26 -5.21 0.52 -12.49
C LYS A 26 -5.24 -0.36 -13.75
N ARG A 27 -4.09 -0.85 -14.21
CA ARG A 27 -4.02 -1.64 -15.44
C ARG A 27 -4.38 -3.11 -15.23
N THR A 28 -3.98 -3.67 -14.08
CA THR A 28 -4.15 -5.11 -13.80
C THR A 28 -5.29 -5.38 -12.83
N GLU A 29 -5.85 -4.34 -12.20
CA GLU A 29 -6.92 -4.40 -11.21
C GLU A 29 -6.56 -5.21 -9.94
N HIS A 30 -5.25 -5.38 -9.67
CA HIS A 30 -4.79 -6.06 -8.45
C HIS A 30 -4.72 -5.09 -7.29
N PHE A 31 -5.16 -5.56 -6.12
CA PHE A 31 -5.24 -4.77 -4.90
C PHE A 31 -4.06 -5.05 -3.98
N GLY A 32 -3.66 -4.01 -3.26
CA GLY A 32 -2.64 -4.10 -2.23
C GLY A 32 -2.85 -3.05 -1.15
N THR A 33 -1.99 -3.12 -0.14
CA THR A 33 -1.96 -2.16 0.96
C THR A 33 -0.84 -1.16 0.71
N LEU A 34 -1.20 0.12 0.58
CA LEU A 34 -0.25 1.21 0.38
C LEU A 34 0.06 1.88 1.72
N GLU A 35 1.35 1.95 2.06
CA GLU A 35 1.87 2.42 3.34
C GLU A 35 3.11 3.30 3.13
N TRP A 36 3.37 4.19 4.09
CA TRP A 36 4.59 5.00 4.12
C TRP A 36 5.55 4.46 5.18
N ASP A 37 6.83 4.36 4.83
CA ASP A 37 7.87 3.80 5.69
C ASP A 37 8.49 4.82 6.66
N GLY A 38 8.20 6.11 6.50
CA GLY A 38 8.75 7.18 7.33
C GLY A 38 10.03 7.82 6.78
N PHE A 39 10.60 7.32 5.68
CA PHE A 39 11.95 7.70 5.23
C PHE A 39 11.94 8.64 4.01
N ASP A 40 11.23 8.30 2.92
CA ASP A 40 11.18 9.13 1.71
C ASP A 40 9.77 9.69 1.48
N THR A 41 9.62 11.01 1.53
CA THR A 41 8.32 11.70 1.34
C THR A 41 7.75 11.59 -0.07
N ARG A 42 8.52 11.05 -1.03
CA ARG A 42 8.12 10.90 -2.43
C ARG A 42 7.74 9.47 -2.79
N HIS A 43 8.07 8.50 -1.94
CA HIS A 43 7.86 7.09 -2.22
C HIS A 43 7.02 6.44 -1.12
N LEU A 44 6.14 5.54 -1.55
CA LEU A 44 5.29 4.69 -0.73
C LEU A 44 5.56 3.24 -1.10
N THR A 45 5.23 2.32 -0.21
CA THR A 45 5.34 0.89 -0.46
C THR A 45 3.94 0.30 -0.64
N LEU A 46 3.74 -0.41 -1.74
CA LEU A 46 2.54 -1.19 -2.04
C LEU A 46 2.85 -2.68 -1.79
N ASN A 47 2.21 -3.23 -0.77
CA ASN A 47 2.35 -4.61 -0.31
C ASN A 47 1.12 -5.45 -0.71
N ASP A 48 1.16 -6.75 -0.40
CA ASP A 48 0.06 -7.71 -0.55
C ASP A 48 -0.41 -7.96 -2.00
N ILE A 49 0.41 -7.61 -2.99
CA ILE A 49 0.13 -7.89 -4.40
C ILE A 49 0.72 -9.26 -4.75
N SER A 50 -0.10 -10.20 -5.22
CA SER A 50 0.39 -11.51 -5.70
C SER A 50 1.47 -11.37 -6.78
N GLU A 51 2.55 -12.17 -6.75
CA GLU A 51 3.56 -12.19 -7.83
C GLU A 51 3.02 -12.61 -9.20
N THR A 52 1.89 -13.31 -9.26
CA THR A 52 1.22 -13.63 -10.53
C THR A 52 0.68 -12.37 -11.23
N ALA A 53 0.56 -11.26 -10.50
CA ALA A 53 0.20 -9.97 -11.04
C ALA A 53 1.31 -9.48 -11.96
N LYS A 54 1.00 -9.30 -13.25
CA LYS A 54 1.93 -8.79 -14.26
C LYS A 54 2.13 -7.27 -14.11
N ILE A 55 2.63 -6.82 -12.97
CA ILE A 55 2.89 -5.41 -12.66
C ILE A 55 4.13 -4.92 -13.40
N LYS A 56 4.11 -3.66 -13.84
CA LYS A 56 5.21 -3.02 -14.55
C LYS A 56 5.52 -1.65 -13.97
N VAL A 57 6.79 -1.26 -14.04
CA VAL A 57 7.21 0.13 -13.78
C VAL A 57 6.46 1.07 -14.71
N GLY A 58 5.95 2.17 -14.15
CA GLY A 58 5.09 3.13 -14.83
C GLY A 58 3.59 2.85 -14.73
N ASP A 59 3.17 1.71 -14.17
CA ASP A 59 1.74 1.47 -13.91
C ASP A 59 1.18 2.49 -12.92
N SER A 60 -0.05 2.96 -13.15
CA SER A 60 -0.73 3.91 -12.25
C SER A 60 -1.34 3.20 -11.05
N ILE A 61 -1.17 3.81 -9.88
CA ILE A 61 -1.76 3.37 -8.61
C ILE A 61 -2.91 4.29 -8.25
N ILE A 62 -4.07 3.71 -7.98
CA ILE A 62 -5.30 4.42 -7.62
C ILE A 62 -5.90 3.86 -6.32
N THR A 63 -6.79 4.60 -5.68
CA THR A 63 -7.59 4.05 -4.56
C THR A 63 -8.48 2.90 -5.05
N GLY A 64 -8.50 1.78 -4.31
CA GLY A 64 -9.13 0.54 -4.76
C GLY A 64 -10.64 0.44 -4.51
N GLY A 65 -11.22 1.27 -3.65
CA GLY A 65 -12.67 1.24 -3.41
C GLY A 65 -13.15 0.15 -2.44
N MET A 66 -12.27 -0.75 -1.97
CA MET A 66 -12.61 -1.71 -0.90
C MET A 66 -12.60 -1.07 0.50
N SER A 67 -12.41 0.24 0.59
CA SER A 67 -12.48 1.03 1.82
C SER A 67 -13.72 1.92 1.80
N LEU A 68 -14.43 2.01 2.93
CA LEU A 68 -15.54 2.96 3.11
C LEU A 68 -15.05 4.41 3.29
N ILE A 69 -13.75 4.61 3.53
CA ILE A 69 -13.16 5.90 3.87
C ILE A 69 -12.76 6.67 2.61
N PHE A 70 -12.17 6.00 1.62
CA PHE A 70 -11.73 6.62 0.38
C PHE A 70 -12.61 6.15 -0.78
N PRO A 71 -13.14 7.07 -1.62
CA PRO A 71 -13.81 6.65 -2.84
C PRO A 71 -12.80 5.99 -3.79
N GLU A 72 -13.30 5.13 -4.66
CA GLU A 72 -12.47 4.46 -5.68
C GLU A 72 -11.97 5.43 -6.75
N GLY A 73 -10.79 5.16 -7.31
CA GLY A 73 -10.33 5.80 -8.54
C GLY A 73 -9.55 7.10 -8.38
N ILE A 74 -9.21 7.51 -7.15
CA ILE A 74 -8.32 8.66 -6.92
C ILE A 74 -6.89 8.27 -7.30
N ASN A 75 -6.23 9.09 -8.12
CA ASN A 75 -4.83 8.89 -8.49
C ASN A 75 -3.89 9.16 -7.31
N ILE A 76 -3.00 8.20 -7.03
CA ILE A 76 -2.02 8.30 -5.95
C ILE A 76 -0.61 8.52 -6.52
N GLY A 77 -0.22 7.72 -7.51
CA GLY A 77 1.14 7.71 -8.01
C GLY A 77 1.39 6.69 -9.11
N ILE A 78 2.66 6.41 -9.36
CA ILE A 78 3.13 5.46 -10.36
C ILE A 78 4.10 4.46 -9.75
N VAL A 79 4.11 3.23 -10.24
CA VAL A 79 5.13 2.25 -9.87
C VAL A 79 6.51 2.75 -10.31
N SER A 80 7.42 2.99 -9.35
CA SER A 80 8.81 3.39 -9.61
C SER A 80 9.73 2.18 -9.67
N LYS A 81 9.53 1.19 -8.80
CA LYS A 81 10.40 0.02 -8.67
C LYS A 81 9.62 -1.20 -8.18
N ILE A 82 10.00 -2.39 -8.66
CA ILE A 82 9.47 -3.66 -8.16
C ILE A 82 10.60 -4.32 -7.36
N ILE A 83 10.36 -4.58 -6.08
CA ILE A 83 11.30 -5.17 -5.13
C ILE A 83 10.89 -6.64 -4.98
N ASN A 84 11.58 -7.53 -5.69
CA ASN A 84 11.37 -8.97 -5.53
C ASN A 84 12.05 -9.42 -4.22
N GLN A 85 11.31 -10.07 -3.32
CA GLN A 85 11.89 -10.66 -2.10
C GLN A 85 12.85 -11.84 -2.41
N ASN A 86 12.92 -12.27 -3.68
CA ASN A 86 13.66 -13.44 -4.15
C ASN A 86 15.15 -13.20 -4.44
N GLU A 87 15.72 -12.02 -4.15
CA GLU A 87 17.14 -11.73 -4.45
C GLU A 87 18.10 -11.92 -3.27
N THR A 88 17.62 -12.27 -2.08
CA THR A 88 18.47 -12.61 -0.93
C THR A 88 18.54 -14.12 -0.71
N HIS A 89 19.59 -14.71 -1.29
CA HIS A 89 20.19 -16.02 -1.01
C HIS A 89 19.40 -17.31 -1.38
N SER A 90 19.98 -18.02 -2.35
CA SER A 90 19.95 -19.48 -2.57
C SER A 90 19.19 -19.98 -3.80
N ASN A 91 19.91 -20.79 -4.58
CA ASN A 91 19.54 -21.39 -5.86
C ASN A 91 18.45 -22.47 -5.77
N THR A 92 17.28 -22.17 -5.20
CA THR A 92 16.13 -23.08 -5.24
C THR A 92 14.89 -22.29 -5.64
N LYS A 93 14.83 -21.92 -6.92
CA LYS A 93 13.57 -21.46 -7.53
C LYS A 93 12.60 -22.65 -7.53
N GLY A 94 11.71 -22.72 -6.54
CA GLY A 94 10.56 -23.63 -6.62
C GLY A 94 10.00 -24.24 -5.33
N SER A 95 10.56 -23.98 -4.14
CA SER A 95 10.01 -24.58 -2.91
C SER A 95 9.39 -23.52 -2.01
N ALA A 96 8.05 -23.51 -1.91
CA ALA A 96 7.24 -22.68 -1.01
C ALA A 96 7.42 -23.01 0.49
N PHE A 97 8.46 -23.77 0.81
CA PHE A 97 8.69 -24.37 2.11
C PHE A 97 10.18 -24.68 2.25
N THR A 98 10.81 -24.12 3.29
CA THR A 98 12.20 -24.43 3.65
C THR A 98 12.23 -25.00 5.07
N ILE A 99 12.85 -26.18 5.24
CA ILE A 99 13.13 -26.77 6.55
C ILE A 99 14.61 -26.50 6.86
N ASN A 100 14.90 -25.72 7.88
CA ASN A 100 16.26 -25.61 8.41
C ASN A 100 16.39 -26.46 9.67
N ILE A 101 17.34 -27.40 9.66
CA ILE A 101 17.68 -28.21 10.83
C ILE A 101 18.98 -27.63 11.41
N ARG A 102 18.88 -27.05 12.61
CA ARG A 102 20.07 -26.65 13.38
C ARG A 102 20.57 -27.85 14.17
N ASP A 103 21.88 -27.91 14.38
CA ASP A 103 22.59 -29.01 15.10
C ASP A 103 21.94 -29.35 16.46
N ASP A 104 21.22 -28.40 17.05
CA ASP A 104 20.49 -28.52 18.31
C ASP A 104 19.04 -29.03 18.20
N SER A 105 18.68 -29.76 17.13
CA SER A 105 17.36 -30.41 16.96
C SER A 105 16.14 -29.47 16.87
N ILE A 106 16.35 -28.19 16.54
CA ILE A 106 15.26 -27.24 16.28
C ILE A 106 15.00 -27.17 14.78
N VAL A 107 13.74 -27.34 14.40
CA VAL A 107 13.26 -27.29 13.03
C VAL A 107 12.59 -25.94 12.80
N ASP A 108 13.22 -25.06 12.03
CA ASP A 108 12.62 -23.78 11.61
C ASP A 108 11.82 -24.02 10.31
N LEU A 109 10.51 -23.77 10.36
CA LEU A 109 9.61 -23.78 9.20
C LEU A 109 9.43 -22.36 8.67
N ASP A 110 9.88 -22.12 7.44
CA ASP A 110 9.63 -20.86 6.72
C ASP A 110 8.67 -21.08 5.55
N ILE A 111 7.49 -20.46 5.61
CA ILE A 111 6.48 -20.44 4.55
C ILE A 111 6.67 -19.13 3.78
N ARG A 112 7.17 -19.23 2.54
CA ARG A 112 7.38 -18.06 1.69
C ARG A 112 6.03 -17.54 1.20
N GLU A 113 5.64 -16.34 1.64
CA GLU A 113 4.50 -15.65 1.08
C GLU A 113 4.87 -15.04 -0.29
N ASN A 114 4.13 -15.42 -1.34
CA ASN A 114 4.46 -15.07 -2.73
C ASN A 114 3.89 -13.70 -3.14
N TYR A 115 4.27 -12.66 -2.40
CA TYR A 115 3.85 -11.29 -2.60
C TYR A 115 4.98 -10.40 -3.14
N LEU A 116 4.60 -9.44 -3.99
CA LEU A 116 5.47 -8.37 -4.48
C LEU A 116 5.45 -7.21 -3.48
N ASN A 117 6.64 -6.66 -3.23
CA ASN A 117 6.79 -5.34 -2.63
C ASN A 117 7.08 -4.35 -3.76
N ILE A 118 6.24 -3.33 -3.91
CA ILE A 118 6.33 -2.39 -5.02
C ILE A 118 6.51 -0.98 -4.48
N GLU A 119 7.54 -0.28 -4.95
CA GLU A 119 7.74 1.13 -4.65
C GLU A 119 6.85 1.97 -5.58
N VAL A 120 6.13 2.91 -4.99
CA VAL A 120 5.20 3.81 -5.66
C VAL A 120 5.66 5.23 -5.46
N LYS A 121 6.01 5.91 -6.55
CA LYS A 121 6.31 7.34 -6.53
C LYS A 121 5.02 8.15 -6.53
N LEU A 122 4.87 9.01 -5.53
CA LEU A 122 3.75 9.94 -5.42
C LEU A 122 3.73 10.92 -6.59
N HIS A 123 2.53 11.21 -7.10
CA HIS A 123 2.35 12.25 -8.11
C HIS A 123 2.45 13.67 -7.51
N ASN A 124 2.04 13.82 -6.25
CA ASN A 124 2.09 15.08 -5.52
C ASN A 124 3.32 15.14 -4.61
N ASP A 125 3.99 16.29 -4.56
CA ASP A 125 5.02 16.57 -3.55
C ASP A 125 4.34 17.01 -2.25
N MET A 126 4.38 16.12 -1.25
CA MET A 126 3.76 16.36 0.06
C MET A 126 4.62 17.25 0.98
N SER A 127 5.83 17.61 0.56
CA SER A 127 6.75 18.47 1.33
C SER A 127 6.35 19.94 1.28
N ASN A 128 5.54 20.33 0.28
CA ASN A 128 5.09 21.71 0.09
C ASN A 128 3.65 21.78 -0.43
N LEU A 129 2.69 22.04 0.46
CA LEU A 129 1.26 22.10 0.13
C LEU A 129 0.74 23.54 0.16
N ASN A 130 0.15 23.99 -0.96
CA ASN A 130 -0.50 25.30 -1.05
C ASN A 130 -2.02 25.21 -0.90
N ASN A 131 -2.67 24.34 -1.68
CA ASN A 131 -4.12 24.15 -1.67
C ASN A 131 -4.44 22.67 -1.40
N VAL A 132 -5.43 22.42 -0.54
CA VAL A 132 -5.91 21.08 -0.20
C VAL A 132 -7.41 21.00 -0.43
N TYR A 133 -7.88 19.92 -1.04
CA TYR A 133 -9.29 19.67 -1.31
C TYR A 133 -9.80 18.55 -0.38
N ILE A 134 -11.03 18.72 0.10
CA ILE A 134 -11.73 17.68 0.88
C ILE A 134 -12.67 16.96 -0.07
N ILE A 135 -12.44 15.66 -0.27
CA ILE A 135 -13.33 14.78 -1.04
C ILE A 135 -14.22 14.05 -0.04
N GLU A 136 -15.53 14.25 -0.14
CA GLU A 136 -16.49 13.49 0.67
C GLU A 136 -16.81 12.17 -0.02
N SER A 137 -16.70 11.05 0.70
CA SER A 137 -17.15 9.74 0.22
C SER A 137 -18.67 9.72 0.08
N PHE A 138 -19.18 9.24 -1.05
CA PHE A 138 -20.62 9.01 -1.26
C PHE A 138 -21.21 8.01 -0.25
N ASN A 139 -20.37 7.16 0.36
CA ASN A 139 -20.76 6.12 1.32
C ASN A 139 -20.78 6.62 2.78
N LYS A 140 -20.61 7.94 3.02
CA LYS A 140 -20.60 8.55 4.37
C LYS A 140 -21.81 8.15 5.22
N LYS A 141 -22.99 7.99 4.60
CA LYS A 141 -24.22 7.57 5.29
C LYS A 141 -24.15 6.13 5.81
N GLU A 142 -23.53 5.24 5.06
CA GLU A 142 -23.38 3.83 5.43
C GLU A 142 -22.35 3.67 6.55
N PHE A 143 -21.23 4.40 6.46
CA PHE A 143 -20.22 4.45 7.51
C PHE A 143 -20.77 4.91 8.87
N GLN A 144 -21.66 5.91 8.90
CA GLN A 144 -22.29 6.35 10.15
C GLN A 144 -23.23 5.31 10.76
N LYS A 145 -23.79 4.38 9.96
CA LYS A 145 -24.64 3.29 10.47
C LYS A 145 -23.82 2.18 11.13
N LEU A 146 -22.61 1.91 10.64
CA LEU A 146 -21.71 0.86 11.17
C LEU A 146 -21.00 1.26 12.47
N LYS A 147 -20.93 2.56 12.78
CA LYS A 147 -20.30 3.08 14.01
C LYS A 147 -21.25 3.13 15.22
N LYS A 148 -22.51 2.70 15.06
CA LYS A 148 -23.56 2.80 16.07
C LYS A 148 -23.89 1.41 16.61
#